data_AF-A0A1H9QP57-F1
#
_entry.id   AF-A0A1H9QP57-F1
#
_cell.length_a   1.000
_cell.length_b   1.000
_cell.length_c   1.000
_cell.angle_alpha   90.00
_cell.angle_beta   90.00
_cell.angle_gamma   90.00
#
_symmetry.space_group_name_H-M   'P 1'
#
loop_
_entity.id
_entity.type
_entity.pdbx_description
1 polymer ?
#
loop_
_entity_poly.entity_id
_entity_poly.type
_entity_poly.pdbx_seq_one_letter_code
_entity_poly.pdbx_strand_id
1 'polypeptide(L)'
;MDEINIPYHLAIPTIFNLIGLSMILFYRKRLFSKNKLLWISITVFLVLYLVIVGNATLDAIFYHWDLNRYDLDKNGMFSGIEITEEQNQAMKKLTNDTGRNFSFITGFIFASIIATVAYFSGRLILKHRN
;
A
#
# COMPACT_ATOMS: atom_id res chain seq x y z
N MET A 1 6.16 -17.55 18.21
CA MET A 1 5.27 -16.97 17.17
C MET A 1 6.15 -16.87 15.95
N ASP A 2 6.23 -17.96 15.19
CA ASP A 2 7.37 -18.13 14.28
C ASP A 2 7.03 -17.76 12.84
N GLU A 3 5.75 -17.66 12.51
CA GLU A 3 5.28 -17.32 11.17
C GLU A 3 4.72 -15.90 11.12
N ILE A 4 5.25 -15.11 10.19
CA ILE A 4 4.70 -13.81 9.83
C ILE A 4 3.43 -14.04 9.03
N ASN A 5 2.28 -13.64 9.58
CA ASN A 5 1.03 -13.71 8.84
C ASN A 5 1.00 -12.59 7.79
N ILE A 6 1.01 -12.98 6.52
CA ILE A 6 1.01 -12.02 5.41
C ILE A 6 -0.39 -11.43 5.26
N PRO A 7 -0.53 -10.08 5.31
CA PRO A 7 -1.82 -9.42 5.13
C PRO A 7 -2.24 -9.47 3.65
N TYR A 8 -2.80 -10.58 3.19
CA TYR A 8 -3.11 -10.81 1.77
C TYR A 8 -3.97 -9.71 1.14
N HIS A 9 -4.90 -9.13 1.91
CA HIS A 9 -5.74 -8.02 1.45
C HIS A 9 -4.96 -6.72 1.13
N LEU A 10 -3.73 -6.57 1.64
CA LEU A 10 -2.82 -5.47 1.33
C LEU A 10 -1.70 -5.90 0.36
N ALA A 11 -1.17 -7.10 0.57
CA ALA A 11 -0.07 -7.64 -0.23
C ALA A 11 -0.49 -7.88 -1.68
N ILE A 12 -1.68 -8.44 -1.93
CA ILE A 12 -2.16 -8.71 -3.30
C ILE A 12 -2.28 -7.41 -4.10
N PRO A 13 -3.00 -6.36 -3.64
CA PRO A 13 -3.05 -5.09 -4.36
C PRO A 13 -1.67 -4.43 -4.55
N THR A 14 -0.78 -4.53 -3.56
CA THR A 14 0.60 -4.00 -3.66
C THR A 14 1.38 -4.67 -4.79
N ILE A 15 1.31 -6.01 -4.88
CA ILE A 15 1.97 -6.78 -5.95
C ILE A 15 1.39 -6.42 -7.31
N PHE A 16 0.06 -6.38 -7.45
CA PHE A 16 -0.59 -5.96 -8.70
C PHE A 16 -0.16 -4.56 -9.13
N ASN A 17 -0.01 -3.64 -8.17
CA ASN A 17 0.43 -2.28 -8.46
C ASN A 17 1.89 -2.23 -8.93
N LEU A 18 2.81 -2.97 -8.29
CA LEU A 18 4.20 -3.10 -8.73
C LEU A 18 4.30 -3.69 -10.14
N ILE A 19 3.49 -4.70 -10.45
CA ILE A 19 3.39 -5.27 -11.80
C ILE A 19 2.88 -4.22 -12.79
N GLY A 20 1.82 -3.47 -12.43
CA GLY A 20 1.26 -2.40 -13.25
C GLY A 20 2.28 -1.30 -13.55
N LEU A 21 3.01 -0.82 -12.55
CA LEU A 21 4.08 0.18 -12.73
C LEU A 21 5.18 -0.35 -13.64
N SER A 22 5.64 -1.58 -13.40
CA SER A 22 6.65 -2.22 -14.24
C SER A 22 6.17 -2.31 -15.70
N MET A 23 4.93 -2.75 -15.92
CA MET A 23 4.33 -2.85 -17.24
C MET A 23 4.29 -1.48 -17.95
N ILE A 24 3.95 -0.41 -17.23
CA ILE A 24 3.96 0.95 -17.80
C ILE A 24 5.37 1.40 -18.16
N LEU A 25 6.38 1.10 -17.33
CA LEU A 25 7.77 1.48 -17.60
C LEU A 25 8.31 0.76 -18.86
N PHE A 26 8.10 -0.56 -18.97
CA PHE A 26 8.60 -1.36 -20.09
C PHE A 26 7.80 -1.17 -21.38
N TYR A 27 6.47 -1.09 -21.29
CA TYR A 27 5.58 -1.05 -22.46
C TYR A 27 5.02 0.33 -22.76
N ARG A 28 5.58 1.41 -22.18
CA ARG A 28 5.13 2.79 -22.36
C ARG A 28 4.82 3.15 -23.81
N LYS A 29 5.77 2.90 -24.72
CA LYS A 29 5.63 3.25 -26.15
C LYS A 29 4.53 2.44 -26.83
N ARG A 30 4.30 1.19 -26.41
CA ARG A 30 3.27 0.31 -26.97
C ARG A 30 1.87 0.68 -26.45
N LEU A 31 1.74 0.97 -25.15
CA LEU A 31 0.46 1.21 -24.49
C LEU A 31 -0.04 2.66 -24.63
N PHE A 32 0.87 3.64 -24.68
CA PHE A 32 0.51 5.07 -24.59
C PHE A 32 1.14 5.96 -25.66
N SER A 33 1.43 5.41 -26.85
CA SER A 33 2.07 6.14 -27.96
C SER A 33 1.41 7.48 -28.30
N LYS A 34 0.08 7.57 -28.20
CA LYS A 34 -0.70 8.76 -28.61
C LYS A 34 -1.33 9.54 -27.47
N ASN A 35 -1.39 9.00 -26.25
CA ASN A 35 -2.13 9.61 -25.14
C ASN A 35 -1.24 9.83 -23.91
N LYS A 36 -0.37 10.85 -24.00
CA LYS A 36 0.58 11.23 -22.93
C LYS A 36 -0.13 11.58 -21.62
N LEU A 37 -1.32 12.21 -21.69
CA LEU A 37 -2.08 12.58 -20.50
C LEU A 37 -2.61 11.35 -19.76
N LEU A 38 -3.13 10.37 -20.49
CA LEU A 38 -3.59 9.12 -19.90
C LEU A 38 -2.43 8.36 -19.23
N TRP A 39 -1.26 8.31 -19.88
CA TRP A 39 -0.05 7.74 -19.28
C TRP A 39 0.31 8.40 -17.96
N ILE A 40 0.40 9.74 -17.92
CA ILE A 40 0.71 10.49 -16.69
C ILE A 40 -0.30 10.18 -15.60
N SER A 41 -1.59 10.19 -15.93
CA SER A 41 -2.67 10.02 -14.95
C SER A 41 -2.68 8.62 -14.35
N ILE A 42 -2.46 7.59 -15.17
CA ILE A 42 -2.34 6.21 -14.68
C ILE A 42 -1.06 6.04 -13.85
N THR A 43 0.07 6.64 -14.25
CA THR A 43 1.29 6.62 -13.44
C THR A 43 1.06 7.30 -12.08
N VAL A 44 0.40 8.46 -12.04
CA VAL A 44 0.04 9.15 -10.79
C VAL A 44 -0.83 8.26 -9.91
N PHE A 45 -1.88 7.65 -10.49
CA PHE A 45 -2.74 6.70 -9.77
C PHE A 45 -1.91 5.58 -9.12
N LEU A 46 -1.10 4.87 -9.92
CA LEU A 46 -0.36 3.71 -9.46
C LEU A 46 0.69 4.07 -8.40
N VAL A 47 1.43 5.18 -8.59
CA VAL A 47 2.40 5.65 -7.60
C VAL A 47 1.73 6.00 -6.27
N LEU A 48 0.65 6.79 -6.29
CA LEU A 48 -0.07 7.14 -5.07
C LEU A 48 -0.66 5.91 -4.38
N TYR A 49 -1.29 5.03 -5.15
CA TYR A 49 -1.87 3.81 -4.62
C TYR A 49 -0.79 2.88 -4.04
N LEU A 50 0.41 2.85 -4.62
CA LEU A 50 1.53 2.04 -4.14
C LEU A 50 2.07 2.61 -2.83
N VAL A 51 2.22 3.93 -2.73
CA VAL A 51 2.65 4.57 -1.49
C VAL A 51 1.66 4.27 -0.36
N ILE A 52 0.36 4.34 -0.61
CA ILE A 52 -0.65 4.11 0.43
C ILE A 52 -0.68 2.63 0.85
N VAL A 53 -0.94 1.71 -0.09
CA VAL A 53 -1.15 0.29 0.24
C VAL A 53 0.17 -0.44 0.49
N GLY A 54 1.24 -0.02 -0.17
CA GLY A 54 2.59 -0.55 0.06
C GLY A 54 3.08 -0.23 1.46
N ASN A 55 2.94 1.02 1.94
CA ASN A 55 3.28 1.35 3.32
C ASN A 55 2.41 0.58 4.31
N ALA A 56 1.10 0.49 4.07
CA ALA A 56 0.21 -0.31 4.90
C ALA A 56 0.62 -1.79 4.97
N THR A 57 1.09 -2.36 3.86
CA THR A 57 1.62 -3.74 3.80
C THR A 57 2.90 -3.88 4.62
N LEU A 58 3.84 -2.95 4.47
CA LEU A 58 5.10 -2.94 5.20
C LEU A 58 4.87 -2.77 6.71
N ASP A 59 4.01 -1.84 7.10
CA ASP A 59 3.64 -1.59 8.50
C ASP A 59 3.00 -2.83 9.13
N ALA A 60 2.09 -3.50 8.41
CA ALA A 60 1.46 -4.73 8.91
C ALA A 60 2.49 -5.86 9.14
N ILE A 61 3.43 -6.05 8.21
CA ILE A 61 4.52 -7.02 8.37
C ILE A 61 5.44 -6.62 9.53
N PHE A 62 5.79 -5.34 9.62
CA PHE A 62 6.66 -4.80 10.66
C PHE A 62 6.05 -4.95 12.05
N TYR A 63 4.78 -4.60 12.25
CA TYR A 63 4.13 -4.73 13.56
C TYR A 63 3.95 -6.18 13.98
N HIS A 64 3.71 -7.09 13.04
CA HIS A 64 3.68 -8.52 13.34
C HIS A 64 5.06 -9.02 13.75
N TRP A 65 6.10 -8.61 13.02
CA TRP A 65 7.48 -8.91 13.39
C TRP A 65 7.89 -8.32 14.75
N ASP A 66 7.49 -7.09 15.05
CA ASP A 66 7.77 -6.42 16.32
C ASP A 66 7.08 -7.13 17.49
N LEU A 67 5.82 -7.55 17.31
CA LEU A 67 5.09 -8.34 18.30
C LEU A 67 5.73 -9.71 18.55
N ASN A 68 6.24 -10.37 17.50
CA ASN A 68 6.88 -11.68 17.61
C ASN A 68 8.16 -11.66 18.47
N ARG A 69 8.77 -10.49 18.70
CA ARG A 69 9.97 -10.37 19.55
C ARG A 69 9.72 -10.68 21.02
N TYR A 70 8.46 -10.58 21.46
CA TYR A 70 8.07 -10.81 22.84
C TYR A 70 7.75 -12.28 23.13
N ASP A 71 7.66 -13.14 22.10
CA ASP A 71 7.47 -14.58 22.24
C ASP A 71 8.85 -15.24 22.37
N LEU A 72 9.33 -15.31 23.60
CA LEU A 72 10.70 -15.69 23.94
C LEU A 72 10.92 -17.19 23.81
N ASP A 73 9.91 -17.99 24.16
CA ASP A 73 9.97 -19.46 24.09
C ASP A 73 9.49 -20.04 22.75
N LYS A 74 8.99 -19.17 21.85
CA LYS A 74 8.53 -19.48 20.50
C LYS A 74 7.32 -20.39 20.43
N ASN A 75 6.53 -20.48 21.50
CA ASN A 75 5.39 -21.38 21.55
C ASN A 75 4.13 -20.83 20.82
N GLY A 76 4.14 -19.56 20.41
CA GLY A 76 3.02 -18.91 19.70
C GLY A 76 2.03 -18.17 20.58
N MET A 77 2.24 -18.17 21.90
CA MET A 77 1.35 -17.63 22.92
C MET A 77 2.18 -16.86 23.95
N PHE A 78 1.75 -15.65 24.30
CA PHE A 78 2.42 -14.87 25.35
C PHE A 78 2.05 -15.36 26.74
N SER A 79 3.05 -15.58 27.60
CA SER A 79 2.85 -16.03 28.97
C SER A 79 3.89 -15.49 29.96
N GLY A 80 3.52 -15.40 31.24
CA GLY A 80 4.46 -15.07 32.33
C GLY A 80 5.25 -13.79 32.08
N ILE A 81 6.58 -13.93 31.89
CA ILE A 81 7.52 -12.82 31.69
C ILE A 81 7.37 -12.11 30.33
N GLU A 82 6.66 -12.72 29.39
CA GLU A 82 6.44 -12.18 28.04
C GLU A 82 5.31 -11.13 28.02
N ILE A 83 4.45 -11.13 29.03
CA ILE A 83 3.34 -10.18 29.17
C ILE A 83 3.88 -8.91 29.82
N THR A 84 4.40 -8.01 28.98
CA THR A 84 4.90 -6.70 29.40
C THR A 84 4.01 -5.56 28.87
N GLU A 85 4.22 -4.34 29.37
CA GLU A 85 3.53 -3.16 28.83
C GLU A 85 3.94 -2.92 27.36
N GLU A 86 5.20 -3.13 26.99
CA GLU A 86 5.64 -2.98 25.60
C GLU A 86 5.02 -4.02 24.68
N GLN A 87 4.91 -5.29 25.13
CA GLN A 87 4.21 -6.33 24.40
C GLN A 87 2.74 -5.97 24.16
N ASN A 88 2.05 -5.45 25.19
CA ASN A 88 0.67 -4.99 25.08
C ASN A 88 0.52 -3.82 24.10
N GLN A 89 1.49 -2.91 24.04
CA GLN A 89 1.50 -1.81 23.08
C GLN A 89 1.75 -2.31 21.65
N ALA A 90 2.68 -3.26 21.45
CA ALA A 90 2.90 -3.89 20.16
C ALA A 90 1.63 -4.62 19.67
N MET A 91 0.95 -5.34 20.57
CA MET A 91 -0.32 -6.00 20.27
C MET A 91 -1.40 -4.99 19.85
N LYS A 92 -1.51 -3.86 20.55
CA LYS A 92 -2.45 -2.78 20.19
C LYS A 92 -2.13 -2.20 18.80
N LYS A 93 -0.87 -1.96 18.45
CA LYS A 93 -0.48 -1.46 17.11
C LYS A 93 -0.81 -2.45 15.98
N LEU A 94 -0.68 -3.74 16.25
CA LEU A 94 -1.03 -4.78 15.29
C LEU A 94 -2.55 -4.91 15.10
N THR A 95 -3.32 -4.87 16.19
CA THR A 95 -4.76 -5.20 16.17
C THR A 95 -5.67 -3.99 15.95
N ASN A 96 -5.27 -2.81 16.40
CA ASN A 96 -6.12 -1.61 16.42
C ASN A 96 -5.69 -0.58 15.37
N ASP A 97 -5.71 -0.98 14.10
CA ASP A 97 -5.41 -0.09 12.97
C ASP A 97 -6.43 -0.23 11.84
N THR A 98 -7.56 0.46 12.00
CA THR A 98 -8.62 0.56 10.97
C THR A 98 -8.09 1.19 9.69
N GLY A 99 -7.20 2.19 9.80
CA GLY A 99 -6.66 2.90 8.65
C GLY A 99 -5.87 1.97 7.73
N ARG A 100 -4.98 1.16 8.31
CA ARG A 100 -4.19 0.17 7.58
C ARG A 100 -5.06 -0.91 6.95
N ASN A 101 -6.02 -1.47 7.70
CA ASN A 101 -6.88 -2.55 7.21
C ASN A 101 -7.77 -2.11 6.02
N PHE A 102 -8.25 -0.86 6.01
CA PHE A 102 -9.07 -0.33 4.92
C PHE A 102 -8.28 0.47 3.87
N SER A 103 -6.96 0.58 4.01
CA SER A 103 -6.09 1.36 3.13
C SER A 103 -6.18 0.95 1.65
N PHE A 104 -6.48 -0.32 1.35
CA PHE A 104 -6.67 -0.77 -0.03
C PHE A 104 -7.92 -0.14 -0.67
N ILE A 105 -9.01 0.04 0.08
CA ILE A 105 -10.23 0.69 -0.42
C ILE A 105 -10.04 2.21 -0.45
N THR A 106 -9.63 2.79 0.68
CA THR A 106 -9.53 4.25 0.80
C THR A 106 -8.43 4.80 -0.10
N GLY A 107 -7.28 4.12 -0.17
CA GLY A 107 -6.18 4.44 -1.07
C GLY A 107 -6.60 4.39 -2.53
N PHE A 108 -7.40 3.40 -2.93
CA PHE A 108 -7.93 3.32 -4.29
C PHE A 108 -8.80 4.53 -4.63
N ILE A 109 -9.71 4.91 -3.72
CA ILE A 109 -10.60 6.06 -3.90
C ILE A 109 -9.80 7.36 -4.02
N PHE A 110 -8.91 7.64 -3.07
CA PHE A 110 -8.13 8.88 -3.09
C PHE A 110 -7.17 8.96 -4.28
N ALA A 111 -6.47 7.87 -4.60
CA ALA A 111 -5.61 7.82 -5.78
C ALA A 111 -6.41 8.05 -7.07
N SER A 112 -7.62 7.50 -7.18
CA SER A 112 -8.50 7.69 -8.35
C SER A 112 -8.96 9.14 -8.51
N ILE A 113 -9.35 9.79 -7.41
CA ILE A 113 -9.75 11.20 -7.41
C ILE A 113 -8.58 12.07 -7.88
N ILE A 114 -7.39 11.89 -7.28
CA ILE A 114 -6.21 12.69 -7.63
C ILE A 114 -5.79 12.46 -9.08
N ALA A 115 -5.78 11.22 -9.54
CA ALA A 115 -5.43 10.90 -10.93
C ALA A 115 -6.43 11.50 -11.93
N THR A 116 -7.71 11.53 -11.59
CA THR A 116 -8.77 12.14 -12.40
C THR A 116 -8.60 13.65 -12.48
N VAL A 117 -8.31 14.31 -11.35
CA VAL A 117 -7.97 15.74 -11.31
C VAL A 117 -6.73 16.03 -12.16
N ALA A 118 -5.69 15.19 -12.08
CA ALA A 118 -4.49 15.33 -12.89
C ALA A 118 -4.80 15.22 -14.39
N TYR A 119 -5.66 14.28 -14.79
CA TYR A 119 -6.08 14.10 -16.17
C TYR A 119 -6.83 15.33 -16.71
N PHE A 120 -7.87 15.80 -16.00
CA PHE A 120 -8.68 16.92 -16.44
C PHE A 120 -7.90 18.24 -16.44
N SER A 121 -7.06 18.47 -15.44
CA SER A 121 -6.19 19.64 -15.39
C SER A 121 -5.23 19.65 -16.58
N GLY A 122 -4.61 18.51 -16.88
CA GLY A 122 -3.76 18.36 -18.07
C GLY A 122 -4.52 18.61 -19.38
N ARG A 123 -5.76 18.13 -19.49
CA ARG A 123 -6.63 18.39 -20.66
C ARG A 123 -6.95 19.88 -20.82
N LEU A 124 -7.29 20.58 -19.74
CA LEU A 124 -7.60 22.01 -19.77
C LEU A 124 -6.39 22.83 -20.21
N ILE A 125 -5.21 22.53 -19.67
CA ILE A 125 -3.95 23.21 -20.03
C ILE A 125 -3.62 23.01 -21.52
N LEU A 126 -3.77 21.80 -22.05
CA LEU A 126 -3.54 21.55 -23.47
C LEU A 126 -4.56 22.27 -24.37
N LYS A 127 -5.82 22.37 -23.94
CA LYS A 127 -6.86 23.11 -24.67
C LYS A 127 -6.56 24.61 -24.75
N HIS A 128 -5.99 25.20 -23.72
CA HIS A 128 -5.63 26.63 -23.74
C HIS A 128 -4.31 26.94 -24.48
N ARG A 129 -3.48 25.92 -24.72
CA ARG A 129 -2.22 26.06 -25.47
C ARG A 129 -2.36 25.90 -26.99
N ASN A 130 -3.47 25.33 -27.45
CA ASN A 130 -3.81 25.15 -28.86
C ASN A 130 -4.85 26.20 -29.29
#